data_AF-A0A2M7KWG1-F1
#
_entry.id   AF-A0A2M7KWG1-F1
#
_cell.length_a   1.000
_cell.length_b   1.000
_cell.length_c   1.000
_cell.angle_alpha   90.00
_cell.angle_beta   90.00
_cell.angle_gamma   90.00
#
_symmetry.space_group_name_H-M   'P 1'
#
loop_
_entity.id
_entity.type
_entity.pdbx_description
1 polymer ?
#
loop_
_entity_poly.entity_id
_entity_poly.type
_entity_poly.pdbx_seq_one_letter_code
_entity_poly.pdbx_strand_id
1 'polypeptide(L)'
;MILLADLTDPMCAVLFPLAVILQSLLTHEPYGKGHLLLSTAVFSPQGTNRQTEAQLYTHIQTLEALFAARRNTVKDQLASALGMTELLPPLPFSCYLFDCYKEGTWEVKDEAELKIILGNFLLALLSGGLAQQLSPAAPQPDILDRQAYYSGAAATALVFDPQALSRACAARLGAEIIVEEFGPQVPADPRLGQIVTDELMAQMPTPRDWLKRLIAGIPYELSPTGDLRLNIHFADLRFEDVPIERWVQSILDYDESFEQTRFPDHQAALQTNAEELCEEMQSRLTALIEALPQQPRLYPGGLAASRQVLQNMAGLFEEHQRLFSSNQNGAAYTATFTAALQTLDQAIAALPKPPLWINRLPLPLKTIAISIFTLLFLRREHQRLILLRQQCVRSVEQKVAAALEEIAGQRLAGLCQQLLEAIAQAEESLQRLENILDRVRKRLAREWKEFPPAASIFRPSAVDKAVAGWAFSHWRQPAEKVRTSLLSDHGFLREWREATVRDLEMRLLDFGGEVYQSLWELGLDDILPQRSDKDAEALITILAQGAVPLLRPNFDRIGGSSASYQTRHLLCADPQASIFTPSLRKDLGEWQSVATGDAYLALCCRVRHMIPLAALHELLQAIRPAA
;
A
#
# COMPACT_ATOMS: atom_id res chain seq x y z
N MET A 1 -32.70 6.58 -28.45
CA MET A 1 -32.33 7.87 -27.81
C MET A 1 -33.16 8.05 -26.56
N ILE A 2 -32.54 8.50 -25.46
CA ILE A 2 -33.19 8.62 -24.16
C ILE A 2 -32.99 10.05 -23.64
N LEU A 3 -34.08 10.69 -23.21
CA LEU A 3 -34.08 11.95 -22.50
C LEU A 3 -34.60 11.72 -21.09
N LEU A 4 -33.83 12.17 -20.09
CA LEU A 4 -34.19 12.10 -18.68
C LEU A 4 -34.28 13.53 -18.15
N ALA A 5 -35.37 13.87 -17.49
CA ALA A 5 -35.53 15.18 -16.86
C ALA A 5 -36.37 15.12 -15.59
N ASP A 6 -36.12 16.08 -14.70
CA ASP A 6 -37.00 16.34 -13.56
C ASP A 6 -37.91 17.52 -13.91
N LEU A 7 -39.23 17.30 -13.96
CA LEU A 7 -40.19 18.35 -14.32
C LEU A 7 -40.41 19.35 -13.19
N THR A 8 -39.92 19.06 -11.98
CA THR A 8 -39.94 20.00 -10.84
C THR A 8 -38.75 20.97 -10.88
N ASP A 9 -37.72 20.69 -11.67
CA ASP A 9 -36.55 21.56 -11.84
C ASP A 9 -36.93 22.81 -12.68
N PRO A 10 -36.65 24.05 -12.21
CA PRO A 10 -36.90 25.26 -12.98
C PRO A 10 -36.16 25.30 -14.33
N MET A 11 -35.04 24.59 -14.48
CA MET A 11 -34.27 24.50 -15.73
C MET A 11 -34.84 23.49 -16.73
N CYS A 12 -35.87 22.72 -16.34
CA CYS A 12 -36.46 21.68 -17.19
C CYS A 12 -37.06 22.23 -18.49
N ALA A 13 -37.39 23.53 -18.57
CA ALA A 13 -37.89 24.15 -19.78
C ALA A 13 -36.95 23.98 -21.00
N VAL A 14 -35.64 23.74 -20.80
CA VAL A 14 -34.66 23.45 -21.86
C VAL A 14 -34.91 22.08 -22.53
N LEU A 15 -35.61 21.16 -21.86
CA LEU A 15 -35.97 19.85 -22.40
C LEU A 15 -36.79 19.97 -23.69
N PHE A 16 -37.72 20.92 -23.75
CA PHE A 16 -38.67 21.04 -24.86
C PHE A 16 -38.00 21.39 -26.20
N PRO A 17 -37.16 22.44 -26.32
CA PRO A 17 -36.43 22.69 -27.55
C PRO A 17 -35.45 21.55 -27.88
N LEU A 18 -34.81 20.92 -26.88
CA LEU A 18 -33.94 19.76 -27.12
C LEU A 18 -34.71 18.57 -27.70
N ALA A 19 -35.89 18.23 -27.16
CA ALA A 19 -36.71 17.13 -27.66
C ALA A 19 -37.12 17.35 -29.13
N VAL A 20 -37.41 18.60 -29.52
CA VAL A 20 -37.76 18.97 -30.89
C VAL A 20 -36.56 18.94 -31.84
N ILE A 21 -35.39 19.41 -31.41
CA ILE A 21 -34.16 19.27 -32.21
C ILE A 21 -33.85 17.79 -32.44
N LEU A 22 -33.93 16.98 -31.40
CA LEU A 22 -33.62 15.56 -31.46
C LEU A 22 -34.68 14.75 -32.23
N GLN A 23 -35.92 15.22 -32.30
CA GLN A 23 -36.94 14.66 -33.18
C GLN A 23 -36.48 14.67 -34.65
N SER A 24 -35.82 15.74 -35.11
CA SER A 24 -35.30 15.81 -36.49
C SER A 24 -34.27 14.71 -36.78
N LEU A 25 -33.47 14.34 -35.79
CA LEU A 25 -32.51 13.23 -35.90
C LEU A 25 -33.24 11.89 -35.92
N LEU A 26 -34.22 11.69 -35.04
CA LEU A 26 -35.03 10.46 -35.01
C LEU A 26 -35.82 10.24 -36.30
N THR A 27 -36.28 11.29 -36.97
CA THR A 27 -36.98 11.17 -38.25
C THR A 27 -36.10 10.68 -39.40
N HIS A 28 -34.78 10.78 -39.26
CA HIS A 28 -33.81 10.30 -40.26
C HIS A 28 -33.25 8.90 -39.93
N GLU A 29 -33.57 8.35 -38.76
CA GLU A 29 -33.10 7.05 -38.29
C GLU A 29 -34.24 6.01 -38.28
N PRO A 30 -34.29 5.06 -39.22
CA PRO A 30 -35.45 4.16 -39.41
C PRO A 30 -35.70 3.22 -38.21
N TYR A 31 -34.67 2.93 -37.41
CA TYR A 31 -34.76 2.11 -36.20
C TYR A 31 -34.62 2.94 -34.91
N GLY A 32 -34.48 4.26 -35.03
CA GLY A 32 -34.35 5.17 -33.91
C GLY A 32 -35.67 5.28 -33.13
N LYS A 33 -35.64 4.92 -31.84
CA LYS A 33 -36.76 5.15 -30.92
C LYS A 33 -36.40 6.22 -29.89
N GLY A 34 -37.33 7.15 -29.65
CA GLY A 34 -37.23 8.15 -28.59
C GLY A 34 -37.90 7.66 -27.31
N HIS A 35 -37.22 7.79 -26.17
CA HIS A 35 -37.80 7.56 -24.85
C HIS A 35 -37.60 8.80 -23.99
N LEU A 36 -38.65 9.23 -23.31
CA LEU A 36 -38.66 10.41 -22.45
C LEU A 36 -39.03 9.95 -21.03
N LEU A 37 -38.09 10.05 -20.09
CA LEU A 37 -38.24 9.63 -18.70
C LEU A 37 -38.33 10.90 -17.83
N LEU A 38 -39.46 11.11 -17.18
CA LEU A 38 -39.77 12.37 -16.51
C LEU A 38 -40.15 12.13 -15.06
N SER A 39 -39.39 12.71 -14.14
CA SER A 39 -39.81 12.78 -12.74
C SER A 39 -40.92 13.83 -12.60
N THR A 40 -42.02 13.44 -11.96
CA THR A 40 -43.10 14.33 -11.51
C THR A 40 -43.18 14.39 -9.99
N ALA A 41 -42.30 13.67 -9.30
CA ALA A 41 -42.33 13.48 -7.86
C ALA A 41 -41.98 14.77 -7.11
N VAL A 42 -42.81 15.15 -6.14
CA VAL A 42 -42.55 16.29 -5.26
C VAL A 42 -42.31 15.78 -3.84
N PHE A 43 -41.05 15.85 -3.38
CA PHE A 43 -40.68 15.53 -2.00
C PHE A 43 -40.56 16.83 -1.19
N SER A 44 -41.61 17.21 -0.42
CA SER A 44 -41.55 18.39 0.45
C SER A 44 -41.67 18.04 1.93
N PRO A 45 -40.68 18.39 2.77
CA PRO A 45 -40.76 18.17 4.22
C PRO A 45 -41.67 19.18 4.95
N GLN A 46 -42.14 20.26 4.30
CA GLN A 46 -42.91 21.36 4.93
C GLN A 46 -44.30 21.61 4.29
N GLY A 47 -44.81 20.65 3.52
CA GLY A 47 -46.05 20.80 2.75
C GLY A 47 -45.81 21.26 1.31
N THR A 48 -46.79 21.04 0.45
CA THR A 48 -46.70 21.25 -1.00
C THR A 48 -46.38 22.70 -1.36
N ASN A 49 -45.21 22.91 -1.99
CA ASN A 49 -44.83 24.21 -2.52
C ASN A 49 -45.66 24.50 -3.77
N ARG A 50 -46.71 25.32 -3.63
CA ARG A 50 -47.64 25.70 -4.71
C ARG A 50 -46.93 26.19 -5.99
N GLN A 51 -45.73 26.77 -5.85
CA GLN A 51 -44.93 27.19 -7.00
C GLN A 51 -44.40 26.01 -7.81
N THR A 52 -43.89 24.97 -7.15
CA THR A 52 -43.39 23.75 -7.78
C THR A 52 -44.51 22.98 -8.47
N GLU A 53 -45.70 22.92 -7.85
CA GLU A 53 -46.88 22.30 -8.47
C GLU A 53 -47.36 23.07 -9.71
N ALA A 54 -47.38 24.41 -9.66
CA ALA A 54 -47.76 25.25 -10.79
C ALA A 54 -46.76 25.13 -11.95
N GLN A 55 -45.46 25.01 -11.65
CA GLN A 55 -44.41 24.76 -12.64
C GLN A 55 -44.57 23.39 -13.29
N LEU A 56 -44.72 22.34 -12.47
CA LEU A 56 -44.98 20.98 -12.93
C LEU A 56 -46.19 20.95 -13.88
N TYR A 57 -47.30 21.56 -13.47
CA TYR A 57 -48.50 21.69 -14.29
C TYR A 57 -48.22 22.38 -15.64
N THR A 58 -47.49 23.48 -15.63
CA THR A 58 -47.13 24.22 -16.85
C THR A 58 -46.25 23.38 -17.79
N HIS A 59 -45.28 22.64 -17.24
CA HIS A 59 -44.41 21.75 -18.00
C HIS A 59 -45.20 20.61 -18.63
N ILE A 60 -46.15 20.01 -17.91
CA ILE A 60 -47.03 18.94 -18.43
C ILE A 60 -47.94 19.47 -19.55
N GLN A 61 -48.55 20.65 -19.38
CA GLN A 61 -49.37 21.27 -20.44
C GLN A 61 -48.56 21.54 -21.71
N THR A 62 -47.32 21.99 -21.54
CA THR A 62 -46.38 22.17 -22.66
C THR A 62 -46.09 20.84 -23.35
N LEU A 63 -45.89 19.78 -22.57
CA LEU A 63 -45.67 18.42 -23.06
C LEU A 63 -46.88 17.92 -23.86
N GLU A 64 -48.09 18.04 -23.32
CA GLU A 64 -49.34 17.67 -24.00
C GLU A 64 -49.48 18.41 -25.34
N ALA A 65 -49.20 19.72 -25.36
CA ALA A 65 -49.21 20.51 -26.57
C ALA A 65 -48.20 19.97 -27.62
N LEU A 66 -47.01 19.52 -27.22
CA LEU A 66 -46.01 18.98 -28.16
C LEU A 66 -46.38 17.60 -28.71
N PHE A 67 -47.05 16.76 -27.93
CA PHE A 67 -47.54 15.45 -28.38
C PHE A 67 -48.83 15.53 -29.21
N ALA A 68 -49.59 16.63 -29.11
CA ALA A 68 -50.82 16.81 -29.87
C ALA A 68 -50.58 16.80 -31.40
N ALA A 69 -51.46 16.12 -32.14
CA ALA A 69 -51.40 16.06 -33.60
C ALA A 69 -51.76 17.37 -34.31
N ARG A 70 -52.42 18.31 -33.61
CA ARG A 70 -52.85 19.60 -34.17
C ARG A 70 -51.80 20.68 -33.97
N ARG A 71 -51.85 21.68 -34.86
CA ARG A 71 -51.18 22.97 -34.66
C ARG A 71 -51.68 23.62 -33.37
N ASN A 72 -50.78 24.18 -32.57
CA ASN A 72 -51.11 24.96 -31.39
C ASN A 72 -50.06 26.07 -31.17
N THR A 73 -50.40 27.03 -30.32
CA THR A 73 -49.60 28.21 -30.03
C THR A 73 -48.21 27.86 -29.49
N VAL A 74 -48.10 26.82 -28.67
CA VAL A 74 -46.83 26.35 -28.09
C VAL A 74 -45.89 25.84 -29.19
N LYS A 75 -46.39 25.00 -30.10
CA LYS A 75 -45.62 24.51 -31.25
C LYS A 75 -45.19 25.64 -32.18
N ASP A 76 -46.07 26.60 -32.45
CA ASP A 76 -45.76 27.75 -33.30
C ASP A 76 -44.68 28.66 -32.70
N GLN A 77 -44.78 28.95 -31.40
CA GLN A 77 -43.78 29.74 -30.68
C GLN A 77 -42.44 29.03 -30.63
N LEU A 78 -42.43 27.73 -30.36
CA LEU A 78 -41.20 26.95 -30.26
C LEU A 78 -40.55 26.73 -31.64
N ALA A 79 -41.34 26.48 -32.69
CA ALA A 79 -40.84 26.43 -34.07
C ALA A 79 -40.21 27.77 -34.48
N SER A 80 -40.89 28.90 -34.20
CA SER A 80 -40.36 30.23 -34.49
C SER A 80 -39.07 30.53 -33.71
N ALA A 81 -39.00 30.14 -32.44
CA ALA A 81 -37.81 30.33 -31.60
C ALA A 81 -36.61 29.51 -32.08
N LEU A 82 -36.87 28.33 -32.66
CA LEU A 82 -35.85 27.44 -33.24
C LEU A 82 -35.54 27.76 -34.71
N GLY A 83 -36.18 28.76 -35.31
CA GLY A 83 -35.99 29.13 -36.72
C GLY A 83 -36.55 28.11 -37.72
N MET A 84 -37.49 27.26 -37.31
CA MET A 84 -38.11 26.24 -38.16
C MET A 84 -39.31 26.83 -38.91
N THR A 85 -39.36 26.61 -40.22
CA THR A 85 -40.43 27.10 -41.12
C THR A 85 -41.58 26.11 -41.32
N GLU A 86 -41.36 24.84 -40.99
CA GLU A 86 -42.35 23.77 -41.11
C GLU A 86 -43.11 23.51 -39.81
N LEU A 87 -44.32 22.95 -39.93
CA LEU A 87 -45.13 22.57 -38.78
C LEU A 87 -44.49 21.40 -38.03
N LEU A 88 -44.26 21.56 -36.73
CA LEU A 88 -43.69 20.50 -35.89
C LEU A 88 -44.62 19.26 -35.81
N PRO A 89 -44.17 18.08 -36.29
CA PRO A 89 -44.92 16.85 -36.13
C PRO A 89 -45.03 16.46 -34.65
N PRO A 90 -45.95 15.56 -34.27
CA PRO A 90 -45.99 14.99 -32.92
C PRO A 90 -44.63 14.42 -32.51
N LEU A 91 -44.25 14.62 -31.25
CA LEU A 91 -43.00 14.06 -30.73
C LEU A 91 -43.01 12.52 -30.83
N PRO A 92 -42.03 11.89 -31.50
CA PRO A 92 -41.95 10.44 -31.69
C PRO A 92 -41.30 9.76 -30.47
N PHE A 93 -41.71 10.14 -29.26
CA PHE A 93 -41.15 9.64 -28.00
C PHE A 93 -42.18 8.83 -27.21
N SER A 94 -41.76 7.69 -26.65
CA SER A 94 -42.50 7.06 -25.56
C SER A 94 -42.28 7.87 -24.28
N CYS A 95 -43.33 8.47 -23.72
CA CYS A 95 -43.25 9.26 -22.50
C CYS A 95 -43.52 8.38 -21.27
N TYR A 96 -42.61 8.39 -20.29
CA TYR A 96 -42.70 7.70 -19.02
C TYR A 96 -42.67 8.72 -17.88
N LEU A 97 -43.69 8.72 -17.03
CA LEU A 97 -43.77 9.56 -15.84
C LEU A 97 -43.46 8.74 -14.59
N PHE A 98 -42.73 9.36 -13.66
CA PHE A 98 -42.33 8.77 -12.39
C PHE A 98 -42.73 9.68 -11.24
N ASP A 99 -43.78 9.27 -10.52
CA ASP A 99 -44.30 9.98 -9.35
C ASP A 99 -43.66 9.48 -8.04
N CYS A 100 -43.95 10.13 -6.91
CA CYS A 100 -43.55 9.64 -5.58
C CYS A 100 -44.40 8.44 -5.11
N TYR A 101 -45.44 8.08 -5.85
CA TYR A 101 -46.40 7.08 -5.45
C TYR A 101 -46.45 5.90 -6.41
N LYS A 102 -46.46 4.68 -5.88
CA LYS A 102 -46.60 3.45 -6.66
C LYS A 102 -48.07 3.10 -6.85
N GLU A 103 -48.38 2.36 -7.90
CA GLU A 103 -49.70 1.76 -8.08
C GLU A 103 -50.06 0.89 -6.86
N GLY A 104 -51.05 1.32 -6.06
CA GLY A 104 -51.40 0.66 -4.80
C GLY A 104 -51.22 1.59 -3.60
N THR A 105 -50.65 1.07 -2.51
CA THR A 105 -50.50 1.80 -1.24
C THR A 105 -49.05 2.20 -0.92
N TRP A 106 -48.09 1.83 -1.76
CA TRP A 106 -46.67 2.09 -1.51
C TRP A 106 -46.26 3.46 -2.04
N GLU A 107 -45.31 4.08 -1.35
CA GLU A 107 -44.75 5.39 -1.68
C GLU A 107 -43.24 5.29 -1.69
N VAL A 108 -42.60 6.08 -2.55
CA VAL A 108 -41.15 6.28 -2.56
C VAL A 108 -40.82 7.23 -1.43
N LYS A 109 -39.82 6.88 -0.62
CA LYS A 109 -39.51 7.63 0.61
C LYS A 109 -38.89 9.00 0.31
N ASP A 110 -37.95 9.04 -0.63
CA ASP A 110 -37.15 10.22 -0.92
C ASP A 110 -36.65 10.23 -2.38
N GLU A 111 -36.00 11.33 -2.75
CA GLU A 111 -35.43 11.53 -4.09
C GLU A 111 -34.32 10.52 -4.42
N ALA A 112 -33.60 9.99 -3.41
CA ALA A 112 -32.54 9.01 -3.63
C ALA A 112 -33.14 7.66 -4.05
N GLU A 113 -34.21 7.21 -3.42
CA GLU A 113 -34.95 6.01 -3.84
C GLU A 113 -35.54 6.18 -5.24
N LEU A 114 -36.11 7.35 -5.56
CA LEU A 114 -36.62 7.63 -6.90
C LEU A 114 -35.52 7.51 -7.96
N LYS A 115 -34.33 8.08 -7.69
CA LYS A 115 -33.17 7.98 -8.57
C LYS A 115 -32.70 6.53 -8.76
N ILE A 116 -32.78 5.68 -7.73
CA ILE A 116 -32.47 4.26 -7.87
C ILE A 116 -33.47 3.57 -8.82
N ILE A 117 -34.77 3.81 -8.64
CA ILE A 117 -35.82 3.22 -9.49
C ILE A 117 -35.69 3.71 -10.94
N LEU A 118 -35.52 5.02 -11.14
CA LEU A 118 -35.26 5.62 -12.45
C LEU A 118 -34.01 5.03 -13.11
N GLY A 119 -32.92 4.92 -12.34
CA GLY A 119 -31.66 4.34 -12.82
C GLY A 119 -31.79 2.87 -13.20
N ASN A 120 -32.54 2.08 -12.42
CA ASN A 120 -32.84 0.69 -12.77
C ASN A 120 -33.69 0.59 -14.04
N PHE A 121 -34.66 1.50 -14.22
CA PHE A 121 -35.51 1.48 -15.42
C PHE A 121 -34.72 1.92 -16.66
N LEU A 122 -33.85 2.93 -16.52
CA LEU A 122 -32.90 3.30 -17.56
C LEU A 122 -31.99 2.12 -17.93
N LEU A 123 -31.44 1.42 -16.94
CA LEU A 123 -30.64 0.22 -17.16
C LEU A 123 -31.44 -0.87 -17.89
N ALA A 124 -32.71 -1.07 -17.53
CA ALA A 124 -33.59 -2.00 -18.21
C ALA A 124 -33.83 -1.61 -19.68
N LEU A 125 -34.06 -0.33 -19.98
CA LEU A 125 -34.21 0.14 -21.36
C LEU A 125 -32.95 -0.09 -22.20
N LEU A 126 -31.77 0.08 -21.60
CA LEU A 126 -30.49 -0.15 -22.26
C LEU A 126 -30.15 -1.64 -22.41
N SER A 127 -30.91 -2.54 -21.77
CA SER A 127 -30.63 -3.97 -21.70
C SER A 127 -31.55 -4.79 -22.62
N GLY A 128 -30.99 -5.82 -23.25
CA GLY A 128 -31.75 -6.91 -23.90
C GLY A 128 -32.74 -6.49 -24.99
N GLY A 129 -32.62 -5.29 -25.56
CA GLY A 129 -33.55 -4.77 -26.56
C GLY A 129 -34.93 -4.36 -26.00
N LEU A 130 -35.08 -4.25 -24.67
CA LEU A 130 -36.36 -3.90 -24.03
C LEU A 130 -36.91 -2.57 -24.54
N ALA A 131 -36.06 -1.56 -24.77
CA ALA A 131 -36.49 -0.29 -25.33
C ALA A 131 -37.26 -0.44 -26.65
N GLN A 132 -36.87 -1.39 -27.51
CA GLN A 132 -37.55 -1.65 -28.78
C GLN A 132 -38.89 -2.34 -28.56
N GLN A 133 -38.99 -3.24 -27.57
CA GLN A 133 -40.23 -3.93 -27.20
C GLN A 133 -41.24 -3.01 -26.53
N LEU A 134 -40.77 -2.07 -25.69
CA LEU A 134 -41.60 -1.08 -25.01
C LEU A 134 -41.94 0.12 -25.89
N SER A 135 -41.25 0.31 -27.00
CA SER A 135 -41.66 1.28 -28.01
C SER A 135 -42.92 0.74 -28.68
N PRO A 136 -44.05 1.45 -28.60
CA PRO A 136 -45.27 0.96 -29.22
C PRO A 136 -45.02 0.74 -30.72
N ALA A 137 -45.27 -0.48 -31.20
CA ALA A 137 -45.78 -0.62 -32.55
C ALA A 137 -47.10 0.14 -32.51
N ALA A 138 -47.12 1.36 -33.07
CA ALA A 138 -48.28 2.24 -33.01
C ALA A 138 -49.54 1.40 -33.28
N PRO A 139 -50.56 1.38 -32.39
CA PRO A 139 -51.84 0.84 -32.78
C PRO A 139 -52.29 1.66 -34.00
N GLN A 140 -52.21 1.03 -35.17
CA GLN A 140 -52.90 1.50 -36.35
C GLN A 140 -54.40 1.54 -36.04
N PRO A 141 -55.14 2.32 -36.82
CA PRO A 141 -55.70 3.59 -36.48
C PRO A 141 -57.01 3.45 -35.68
N ASP A 142 -56.95 3.16 -34.39
CA ASP A 142 -58.00 3.57 -33.44
C ASP A 142 -57.61 4.89 -32.74
N ILE A 143 -56.93 5.77 -33.50
CA ILE A 143 -56.71 7.19 -33.22
C ILE A 143 -58.05 7.94 -33.46
N LEU A 144 -59.13 7.46 -32.86
CA LEU A 144 -60.41 8.17 -32.88
C LEU A 144 -60.43 9.29 -31.83
N ASP A 145 -59.56 9.23 -30.82
CA ASP A 145 -59.34 10.34 -29.90
C ASP A 145 -57.94 10.93 -30.05
N ARG A 146 -57.94 12.22 -30.42
CA ARG A 146 -56.81 13.10 -30.70
C ARG A 146 -56.04 13.47 -29.43
N GLN A 147 -55.75 12.50 -28.56
CA GLN A 147 -55.18 12.71 -27.22
C GLN A 147 -53.75 12.15 -27.14
N ALA A 148 -52.93 12.79 -26.30
CA ALA A 148 -51.58 12.35 -26.02
C ALA A 148 -51.58 11.35 -24.85
N TYR A 149 -50.74 10.32 -24.94
CA TYR A 149 -50.64 9.26 -23.94
C TYR A 149 -49.27 9.26 -23.26
N TYR A 150 -49.26 8.83 -22.00
CA TYR A 150 -48.04 8.54 -21.25
C TYR A 150 -48.10 7.13 -20.68
N SER A 151 -46.95 6.68 -20.21
CA SER A 151 -46.77 5.45 -19.47
C SER A 151 -46.21 5.77 -18.09
N GLY A 152 -46.36 4.87 -17.14
CA GLY A 152 -45.56 4.90 -15.93
C GLY A 152 -44.80 3.61 -15.77
N ALA A 153 -43.66 3.69 -15.13
CA ALA A 153 -42.73 2.58 -15.06
C ALA A 153 -42.05 2.51 -13.70
N ALA A 154 -41.56 1.31 -13.39
CA ALA A 154 -40.58 1.11 -12.35
C ALA A 154 -39.77 -0.15 -12.67
N ALA A 155 -38.56 -0.20 -12.14
CA ALA A 155 -37.73 -1.39 -12.21
C ALA A 155 -36.94 -1.58 -10.91
N THR A 156 -36.72 -2.86 -10.60
CA THR A 156 -35.83 -3.31 -9.53
C THR A 156 -34.70 -4.12 -10.13
N ALA A 157 -33.52 -3.99 -9.53
CA ALA A 157 -32.30 -4.63 -10.02
C ALA A 157 -31.68 -5.46 -8.92
N LEU A 158 -31.56 -6.77 -9.15
CA LEU A 158 -30.66 -7.62 -8.38
C LEU A 158 -29.28 -7.53 -9.02
N VAL A 159 -28.29 -7.07 -8.25
CA VAL A 159 -26.94 -6.82 -8.75
C VAL A 159 -25.95 -7.74 -8.03
N PHE A 160 -25.16 -8.46 -8.81
CA PHE A 160 -23.93 -9.10 -8.34
C PHE A 160 -22.74 -8.23 -8.70
N ASP A 161 -22.00 -7.78 -7.68
CA ASP A 161 -20.74 -7.05 -7.85
C ASP A 161 -19.56 -7.97 -7.49
N PRO A 162 -18.91 -8.63 -8.48
CA PRO A 162 -17.78 -9.51 -8.23
C PRO A 162 -16.56 -8.74 -7.70
N GLN A 163 -16.41 -7.46 -8.05
CA GLN A 163 -15.31 -6.64 -7.57
C GLN A 163 -15.46 -6.36 -6.06
N ALA A 164 -16.65 -5.99 -5.62
CA ALA A 164 -16.92 -5.75 -4.20
C ALA A 164 -16.75 -7.03 -3.37
N LEU A 165 -17.19 -8.18 -3.88
CA LEU A 165 -16.99 -9.47 -3.22
C LEU A 165 -15.50 -9.86 -3.15
N SER A 166 -14.78 -9.77 -4.27
CA SER A 166 -13.34 -10.05 -4.34
C SER A 166 -12.55 -9.18 -3.36
N ARG A 167 -12.84 -7.87 -3.33
CA ARG A 167 -12.23 -6.93 -2.39
C ARG A 167 -12.53 -7.28 -0.92
N ALA A 168 -13.75 -7.67 -0.59
CA ALA A 168 -14.10 -8.09 0.76
C ALA A 168 -13.35 -9.38 1.17
N CYS A 169 -13.27 -10.37 0.27
CA CYS A 169 -12.49 -11.59 0.49
C CYS A 169 -10.98 -11.30 0.64
N ALA A 170 -10.45 -10.40 -0.17
CA ALA A 170 -9.07 -9.90 -0.08
C ALA A 170 -8.80 -9.21 1.26
N ALA A 171 -9.71 -8.34 1.72
CA ALA A 171 -9.60 -7.66 3.00
C ALA A 171 -9.57 -8.66 4.16
N ARG A 172 -10.47 -9.66 4.16
CA ARG A 172 -10.44 -10.73 5.16
C ARG A 172 -9.14 -11.50 5.13
N LEU A 173 -8.68 -11.91 3.93
CA LEU A 173 -7.43 -12.65 3.76
C LEU A 173 -6.24 -11.86 4.31
N GLY A 174 -6.11 -10.58 3.95
CA GLY A 174 -5.06 -9.70 4.46
C GLY A 174 -5.08 -9.55 5.98
N ALA A 175 -6.28 -9.42 6.57
CA ALA A 175 -6.41 -9.35 8.02
C ALA A 175 -6.00 -10.65 8.73
N GLU A 176 -6.36 -11.82 8.18
CA GLU A 176 -5.96 -13.14 8.72
C GLU A 176 -4.44 -13.35 8.59
N ILE A 177 -3.84 -13.06 7.43
CA ILE A 177 -2.38 -13.16 7.21
C ILE A 177 -1.59 -12.31 8.20
N ILE A 178 -2.00 -11.05 8.43
CA ILE A 178 -1.31 -10.18 9.40
C ILE A 178 -1.31 -10.82 10.79
N VAL A 179 -2.39 -11.50 11.20
CA VAL A 179 -2.50 -12.15 12.51
C VAL A 179 -1.66 -13.42 12.58
N GLU A 180 -1.74 -14.26 11.55
CA GLU A 180 -1.14 -15.60 11.51
C GLU A 180 0.38 -15.55 11.26
N GLU A 181 0.86 -14.60 10.46
CA GLU A 181 2.26 -14.56 10.01
C GLU A 181 3.06 -13.38 10.60
N PHE A 182 2.44 -12.20 10.74
CA PHE A 182 3.14 -10.96 11.12
C PHE A 182 2.80 -10.46 12.53
N GLY A 183 1.90 -11.13 13.23
CA GLY A 183 1.36 -10.65 14.49
C GLY A 183 2.36 -10.77 15.65
N PRO A 184 2.35 -9.83 16.61
CA PRO A 184 3.26 -9.88 17.77
C PRO A 184 3.01 -11.10 18.67
N GLN A 185 1.80 -11.67 18.61
CA GLN A 185 1.44 -12.90 19.30
C GLN A 185 2.10 -14.18 18.72
N VAL A 186 2.71 -14.10 17.54
CA VAL A 186 3.34 -15.25 16.89
C VAL A 186 4.80 -15.33 17.38
N PRO A 187 5.17 -16.38 18.13
CA PRO A 187 6.51 -16.48 18.70
C PRO A 187 7.56 -16.70 17.61
N ALA A 188 8.72 -16.06 17.76
CA ALA A 188 9.89 -16.35 16.94
C ALA A 188 10.47 -17.73 17.28
N ASP A 189 11.00 -18.44 16.28
CA ASP A 189 11.84 -19.62 16.52
C ASP A 189 13.26 -19.17 16.89
N PRO A 190 13.70 -19.38 18.15
CA PRO A 190 15.00 -18.92 18.60
C PRO A 190 16.17 -19.61 17.90
N ARG A 191 15.99 -20.83 17.38
CA ARG A 191 17.05 -21.55 16.67
C ARG A 191 17.29 -20.94 15.30
N LEU A 192 16.20 -20.64 14.57
CA LEU A 192 16.30 -19.95 13.30
C LEU A 192 16.88 -18.55 13.47
N GLY A 193 16.50 -17.83 14.54
CA GLY A 193 17.11 -16.55 14.89
C GLY A 193 18.63 -16.65 15.02
N GLN A 194 19.15 -17.64 15.75
CA GLN A 194 20.60 -17.82 15.90
C GLN A 194 21.28 -18.18 14.57
N ILE A 195 20.73 -19.11 13.80
CA ILE A 195 21.30 -19.52 12.49
C ILE A 195 21.41 -18.32 11.56
N VAL A 196 20.36 -17.48 11.50
CA VAL A 196 20.36 -16.29 10.65
C VAL A 196 21.33 -15.23 11.17
N THR A 197 21.45 -15.05 12.48
CA THR A 197 22.52 -14.20 13.06
C THR A 197 23.89 -14.67 12.61
N ASP A 198 24.20 -15.96 12.73
CA ASP A 198 25.50 -16.51 12.37
C ASP A 198 25.80 -16.34 10.87
N GLU A 199 24.80 -16.56 10.00
CA GLU A 199 24.90 -16.35 8.55
C GLU A 199 25.15 -14.87 8.18
N LEU A 200 24.54 -13.93 8.90
CA LEU A 200 24.74 -12.50 8.67
C LEU A 200 26.09 -12.04 9.19
N MET A 201 26.50 -12.51 10.36
CA MET A 201 27.81 -12.19 10.94
C MET A 201 28.96 -12.77 10.11
N ALA A 202 28.76 -13.91 9.44
CA ALA A 202 29.73 -14.44 8.48
C ALA A 202 29.95 -13.54 7.25
N GLN A 203 29.01 -12.63 6.94
CA GLN A 203 29.14 -11.65 5.86
C GLN A 203 29.84 -10.36 6.33
N MET A 204 29.99 -10.18 7.64
CA MET A 204 30.71 -9.06 8.24
C MET A 204 32.19 -9.42 8.43
N PRO A 205 33.13 -8.50 8.14
CA PRO A 205 34.54 -8.74 8.43
C PRO A 205 34.79 -8.94 9.93
N THR A 206 35.83 -9.70 10.28
CA THR A 206 36.16 -9.95 11.68
C THR A 206 36.81 -8.73 12.35
N PRO A 207 36.83 -8.63 13.69
CA PRO A 207 37.58 -7.59 14.41
C PRO A 207 39.05 -7.45 13.98
N ARG A 208 39.68 -8.58 13.61
CA ARG A 208 41.06 -8.60 13.10
C ARG A 208 41.16 -7.99 11.70
N ASP A 209 40.18 -8.24 10.84
CA ASP A 209 40.11 -7.64 9.51
C ASP A 209 39.88 -6.13 9.59
N TRP A 210 39.03 -5.67 10.53
CA TRP A 210 38.84 -4.25 10.80
C TRP A 210 40.15 -3.57 11.19
N LEU A 211 40.90 -4.15 12.14
CA LEU A 211 42.19 -3.61 12.55
C LEU A 211 43.21 -3.62 11.41
N LYS A 212 43.23 -4.68 10.59
CA LYS A 212 44.10 -4.77 9.40
C LYS A 212 43.78 -3.69 8.37
N ARG A 213 42.50 -3.39 8.17
CA ARG A 213 42.05 -2.34 7.24
C ARG A 213 42.41 -0.95 7.77
N LEU A 214 42.29 -0.73 9.09
CA LEU A 214 42.61 0.53 9.75
C LEU A 214 44.09 0.91 9.64
N ILE A 215 45.00 -0.06 9.77
CA ILE A 215 46.46 0.18 9.70
C ILE A 215 47.02 0.11 8.28
N ALA A 216 46.17 -0.06 7.26
CA ALA A 216 46.63 -0.19 5.87
C ALA A 216 47.39 1.07 5.43
N GLY A 217 48.61 0.88 4.91
CA GLY A 217 49.48 1.97 4.47
C GLY A 217 50.33 2.61 5.57
N ILE A 218 50.23 2.13 6.81
CA ILE A 218 51.04 2.58 7.96
C ILE A 218 52.08 1.47 8.25
N PRO A 219 53.34 1.78 8.65
CA PRO A 219 54.38 0.77 8.90
C PRO A 219 54.18 -0.07 10.19
N TYR A 220 52.96 -0.49 10.47
CA TYR A 220 52.59 -1.34 11.61
C TYR A 220 52.12 -2.71 11.12
N GLU A 221 52.48 -3.74 11.86
CA GLU A 221 52.12 -5.13 11.56
C GLU A 221 51.29 -5.74 12.68
N LEU A 222 50.27 -6.51 12.32
CA LEU A 222 49.48 -7.28 13.26
C LEU A 222 50.28 -8.47 13.80
N SER A 223 50.15 -8.74 15.11
CA SER A 223 50.77 -9.92 15.71
C SER A 223 50.30 -11.22 15.03
N PRO A 224 51.22 -12.15 14.71
CA PRO A 224 50.88 -13.45 14.12
C PRO A 224 50.19 -14.39 15.11
N THR A 225 50.18 -14.08 16.41
CA THR A 225 49.61 -14.93 17.49
C THR A 225 48.08 -14.94 17.55
N GLY A 226 47.41 -14.17 16.69
CA GLY A 226 45.95 -13.99 16.71
C GLY A 226 45.49 -12.80 17.55
N ASP A 227 46.34 -12.29 18.44
CA ASP A 227 46.05 -11.13 19.28
C ASP A 227 45.88 -9.84 18.45
N LEU A 228 45.01 -8.94 18.93
CA LEU A 228 44.77 -7.61 18.37
C LEU A 228 45.87 -6.60 18.75
N ARG A 229 47.14 -7.03 18.70
CA ARG A 229 48.32 -6.20 18.99
C ARG A 229 49.06 -5.81 17.71
N LEU A 230 49.57 -4.59 17.69
CA LEU A 230 50.38 -4.00 16.66
C LEU A 230 51.86 -4.06 17.05
N ASN A 231 52.71 -4.24 16.05
CA ASN A 231 54.15 -4.13 16.17
C ASN A 231 54.66 -3.12 15.14
N ILE A 232 55.70 -2.39 15.48
CA ILE A 232 56.43 -1.51 14.57
C ILE A 232 57.91 -1.85 14.63
N HIS A 233 58.61 -1.71 13.50
CA HIS A 233 60.05 -1.86 13.45
C HIS A 233 60.73 -0.62 12.88
N PHE A 234 61.64 0.00 13.63
CA PHE A 234 62.37 1.18 13.19
C PHE A 234 63.61 0.83 12.36
N ALA A 235 63.41 0.59 11.07
CA ALA A 235 64.51 0.31 10.12
C ALA A 235 65.48 1.50 9.91
N ASP A 236 65.02 2.72 10.20
CA ASP A 236 65.79 3.96 10.01
C ASP A 236 66.73 4.28 11.17
N LEU A 237 66.53 3.66 12.34
CA LEU A 237 67.35 3.89 13.53
C LEU A 237 68.62 3.03 13.49
N ARG A 238 69.69 3.56 12.88
CA ARG A 238 71.00 2.88 12.75
C ARG A 238 72.04 3.45 13.71
N PHE A 239 72.82 2.56 14.32
CA PHE A 239 73.85 2.91 15.32
C PHE A 239 75.28 2.65 14.84
N GLU A 240 75.47 2.38 13.54
CA GLU A 240 76.78 1.99 12.97
C GLU A 240 77.83 3.08 13.14
N ASP A 241 77.43 4.36 13.06
CA ASP A 241 78.32 5.53 13.14
C ASP A 241 78.11 6.38 14.42
N VAL A 242 77.27 5.92 15.36
CA VAL A 242 76.94 6.69 16.57
C VAL A 242 77.84 6.26 17.73
N PRO A 243 78.62 7.18 18.33
CA PRO A 243 79.45 6.86 19.49
C PRO A 243 78.57 6.40 20.67
N ILE A 244 79.07 5.45 21.46
CA ILE A 244 78.32 4.76 22.53
C ILE A 244 77.74 5.77 23.54
N GLU A 245 78.48 6.83 23.82
CA GLU A 245 78.10 7.89 24.76
C GLU A 245 76.87 8.69 24.29
N ARG A 246 76.54 8.62 23.00
CA ARG A 246 75.37 9.31 22.41
C ARG A 246 74.18 8.39 22.17
N TRP A 247 74.28 7.08 22.42
CA TRP A 247 73.18 6.15 22.13
C TRP A 247 71.88 6.52 22.85
N VAL A 248 71.94 6.91 24.12
CA VAL A 248 70.77 7.37 24.90
C VAL A 248 70.14 8.60 24.26
N GLN A 249 70.96 9.61 23.95
CA GLN A 249 70.49 10.85 23.33
C GLN A 249 69.89 10.60 21.94
N SER A 250 70.52 9.76 21.11
CA SER A 250 70.01 9.43 19.77
C SER A 250 68.69 8.67 19.80
N ILE A 251 68.45 7.83 20.82
CA ILE A 251 67.15 7.15 21.01
C ILE A 251 66.08 8.17 21.41
N LEU A 252 66.40 9.10 22.32
CA LEU A 252 65.49 10.17 22.75
C LEU A 252 65.16 11.15 21.61
N ASP A 253 66.17 11.61 20.88
CA ASP A 253 66.00 12.52 19.74
C ASP A 253 65.15 11.87 18.65
N TYR A 254 65.30 10.55 18.44
CA TYR A 254 64.47 9.81 17.48
C TYR A 254 63.03 9.62 17.97
N ASP A 255 62.81 9.27 19.24
CA ASP A 255 61.46 9.18 19.84
C ASP A 255 60.73 10.53 19.71
N GLU A 256 61.39 11.63 20.08
CA GLU A 256 60.85 12.99 19.95
C GLU A 256 60.59 13.38 18.48
N SER A 257 61.53 13.09 17.58
CA SER A 257 61.36 13.36 16.15
C SER A 257 60.21 12.53 15.56
N PHE A 258 60.07 11.26 15.93
CA PHE A 258 59.00 10.39 15.47
C PHE A 258 57.64 10.90 15.97
N GLU A 259 57.54 11.26 17.25
CA GLU A 259 56.32 11.83 17.85
C GLU A 259 55.90 13.15 17.19
N GLN A 260 56.86 14.01 16.82
CA GLN A 260 56.55 15.31 16.21
C GLN A 260 56.27 15.24 14.70
N THR A 261 56.91 14.34 13.97
CA THR A 261 56.87 14.35 12.49
C THR A 261 56.08 13.20 11.88
N ARG A 262 56.28 11.95 12.33
CA ARG A 262 55.69 10.77 11.67
C ARG A 262 54.40 10.31 12.33
N PHE A 263 54.31 10.40 13.66
CA PHE A 263 53.13 9.98 14.40
C PHE A 263 51.85 10.76 14.01
N PRO A 264 51.88 12.09 13.77
CA PRO A 264 50.71 12.82 13.30
C PRO A 264 50.23 12.36 11.91
N ASP A 265 51.16 12.07 11.00
CA ASP A 265 50.82 11.54 9.66
C ASP A 265 50.17 10.17 9.75
N HIS A 266 50.68 9.29 10.64
CA HIS A 266 50.09 7.98 10.90
C HIS A 266 48.70 8.10 11.53
N GLN A 267 48.50 9.05 12.46
CA GLN A 267 47.20 9.32 13.06
C GLN A 267 46.20 9.85 12.02
N ALA A 268 46.64 10.71 11.10
CA ALA A 268 45.80 11.22 10.01
C ALA A 268 45.40 10.11 9.04
N ALA A 269 46.34 9.26 8.62
CA ALA A 269 46.04 8.09 7.76
C ALA A 269 45.08 7.12 8.44
N LEU A 270 45.28 6.86 9.74
CA LEU A 270 44.39 6.02 10.54
C LEU A 270 42.97 6.62 10.61
N GLN A 271 42.86 7.95 10.76
CA GLN A 271 41.57 8.64 10.76
C GLN A 271 40.82 8.46 9.45
N THR A 272 41.48 8.68 8.31
CA THR A 272 40.87 8.48 6.98
C THR A 272 40.42 7.02 6.79
N ASN A 273 41.28 6.06 7.14
CA ASN A 273 40.93 4.64 7.06
C ASN A 273 39.75 4.26 7.98
N ALA A 274 39.64 4.90 9.16
CA ALA A 274 38.53 4.68 10.07
C ALA A 274 37.21 5.21 9.50
N GLU A 275 37.21 6.39 8.88
CA GLU A 275 36.03 6.98 8.25
C GLU A 275 35.53 6.10 7.09
N GLU A 276 36.42 5.66 6.20
CA GLU A 276 36.08 4.73 5.11
C GLU A 276 35.49 3.42 5.64
N LEU A 277 36.10 2.84 6.68
CA LEU A 277 35.63 1.60 7.29
C LEU A 277 34.25 1.78 7.94
N CYS A 278 34.01 2.91 8.62
CA CYS A 278 32.71 3.23 9.20
C CYS A 278 31.62 3.29 8.13
N GLU A 279 31.83 4.04 7.04
CA GLU A 279 30.86 4.15 5.95
C GLU A 279 30.56 2.78 5.32
N GLU A 280 31.60 1.98 5.06
CA GLU A 280 31.46 0.65 4.49
C GLU A 280 30.65 -0.28 5.41
N MET A 281 30.97 -0.31 6.70
CA MET A 281 30.30 -1.20 7.66
C MET A 281 28.86 -0.77 7.92
N GLN A 282 28.58 0.54 8.02
CA GLN A 282 27.22 1.04 8.15
C GLN A 282 26.38 0.70 6.91
N SER A 283 26.93 0.88 5.70
CA SER A 283 26.23 0.54 4.46
C SER A 283 25.89 -0.95 4.39
N ARG A 284 26.87 -1.82 4.69
CA ARG A 284 26.67 -3.28 4.74
C ARG A 284 25.62 -3.66 5.78
N LEU A 285 25.74 -3.18 7.01
CA LEU A 285 24.78 -3.46 8.08
C LEU A 285 23.38 -3.01 7.69
N THR A 286 23.25 -1.81 7.13
CA THR A 286 21.95 -1.28 6.66
C THR A 286 21.31 -2.20 5.62
N ALA A 287 22.09 -2.66 4.63
CA ALA A 287 21.58 -3.58 3.61
C ALA A 287 21.12 -4.92 4.20
N LEU A 288 21.85 -5.47 5.18
CA LEU A 288 21.46 -6.70 5.86
C LEU A 288 20.17 -6.52 6.67
N ILE A 289 20.04 -5.40 7.39
CA ILE A 289 18.86 -5.08 8.18
C ILE A 289 17.64 -4.87 7.27
N GLU A 290 17.78 -4.20 6.14
CA GLU A 290 16.67 -3.99 5.19
C GLU A 290 16.12 -5.32 4.67
N ALA A 291 16.98 -6.31 4.46
CA ALA A 291 16.61 -7.63 3.97
C ALA A 291 15.90 -8.50 5.02
N LEU A 292 16.08 -8.25 6.33
CA LEU A 292 15.58 -9.12 7.40
C LEU A 292 14.08 -9.40 7.30
N PRO A 293 13.17 -8.40 7.32
CA PRO A 293 11.73 -8.67 7.33
C PRO A 293 11.22 -9.27 6.02
N GLN A 294 12.02 -9.24 4.96
CA GLN A 294 11.66 -9.73 3.62
C GLN A 294 11.90 -11.23 3.48
N GLN A 295 12.65 -11.88 4.37
CA GLN A 295 13.00 -13.29 4.25
C GLN A 295 11.82 -14.21 4.63
N PRO A 296 11.25 -15.00 3.69
CA PRO A 296 10.08 -15.83 3.97
C PRO A 296 10.33 -16.92 5.02
N ARG A 297 11.59 -17.35 5.19
CA ARG A 297 12.00 -18.39 6.16
C ARG A 297 11.93 -17.94 7.62
N LEU A 298 11.87 -16.64 7.90
CA LEU A 298 11.75 -16.11 9.25
C LEU A 298 10.31 -16.18 9.79
N TYR A 299 9.37 -16.56 8.93
CA TYR A 299 7.96 -16.58 9.24
C TYR A 299 7.46 -18.03 9.41
N PRO A 300 6.43 -18.27 10.24
CA PRO A 300 5.59 -17.26 10.92
C PRO A 300 6.33 -16.55 12.07
N GLY A 301 5.96 -15.29 12.37
CA GLY A 301 6.59 -14.49 13.42
C GLY A 301 7.82 -13.69 12.97
N GLY A 302 7.95 -13.40 11.67
CA GLY A 302 9.17 -12.83 11.08
C GLY A 302 9.62 -11.49 11.66
N LEU A 303 8.71 -10.66 12.18
CA LEU A 303 9.07 -9.40 12.84
C LEU A 303 9.73 -9.63 14.21
N ALA A 304 9.17 -10.56 15.00
CA ALA A 304 9.77 -10.97 16.26
C ALA A 304 11.12 -11.66 16.03
N ALA A 305 11.22 -12.51 15.01
CA ALA A 305 12.48 -13.16 14.63
C ALA A 305 13.52 -12.14 14.16
N SER A 306 13.12 -11.14 13.36
CA SER A 306 14.01 -10.04 12.93
C SER A 306 14.55 -9.25 14.12
N ARG A 307 13.68 -8.92 15.09
CA ARG A 307 14.09 -8.24 16.34
C ARG A 307 15.08 -9.11 17.13
N GLN A 308 14.82 -10.41 17.25
CA GLN A 308 15.74 -11.32 17.92
C GLN A 308 17.12 -11.36 17.24
N VAL A 309 17.16 -11.41 15.90
CA VAL A 309 18.42 -11.36 15.14
C VAL A 309 19.19 -10.06 15.42
N LEU A 310 18.49 -8.92 15.44
CA LEU A 310 19.08 -7.62 15.78
C LEU A 310 19.66 -7.60 17.20
N GLN A 311 18.95 -8.16 18.18
CA GLN A 311 19.42 -8.26 19.57
C GLN A 311 20.65 -9.14 19.71
N ASN A 312 20.67 -10.28 19.02
CA ASN A 312 21.85 -11.16 19.00
C ASN A 312 23.06 -10.45 18.37
N MET A 313 22.86 -9.73 17.26
CA MET A 313 23.92 -8.94 16.62
C MET A 313 24.42 -7.82 17.55
N ALA A 314 23.52 -7.13 18.25
CA ALA A 314 23.89 -6.10 19.22
C ALA A 314 24.79 -6.68 20.33
N GLY A 315 24.44 -7.86 20.87
CA GLY A 315 25.27 -8.54 21.88
C GLY A 315 26.71 -8.81 21.40
N LEU A 316 26.88 -9.24 20.14
CA LEU A 316 28.20 -9.45 19.54
C LEU A 316 28.98 -8.14 19.36
N PHE A 317 28.33 -7.06 18.93
CA PHE A 317 28.99 -5.76 18.81
C PHE A 317 29.36 -5.15 20.17
N GLU A 318 28.57 -5.37 21.21
CA GLU A 318 28.92 -4.99 22.58
C GLU A 318 30.17 -5.76 23.08
N GLU A 319 30.26 -7.06 22.78
CA GLU A 319 31.45 -7.86 23.08
C GLU A 319 32.69 -7.32 22.37
N HIS A 320 32.58 -7.01 21.08
CA HIS A 320 33.66 -6.39 20.30
C HIS A 320 34.07 -5.03 20.87
N GLN A 321 33.11 -4.18 21.24
CA GLN A 321 33.39 -2.88 21.85
C GLN A 321 34.16 -3.03 23.17
N ARG A 322 33.79 -3.98 24.02
CA ARG A 322 34.50 -4.28 25.27
C ARG A 322 35.94 -4.76 25.02
N LEU A 323 36.15 -5.61 24.01
CA LEU A 323 37.49 -6.07 23.62
C LEU A 323 38.41 -4.88 23.27
N PHE A 324 37.94 -3.94 22.44
CA PHE A 324 38.74 -2.77 22.04
C PHE A 324 38.98 -1.76 23.17
N SER A 325 38.07 -1.69 24.14
CA SER A 325 38.14 -0.72 25.25
C SER A 325 39.11 -1.16 26.37
N SER A 326 39.49 -2.44 26.41
CA SER A 326 40.28 -3.04 27.50
C SER A 326 41.81 -2.88 27.39
N ASN A 327 42.33 -2.36 26.28
CA ASN A 327 43.77 -2.33 25.95
C ASN A 327 44.56 -1.09 26.45
N GLN A 328 44.18 -0.48 27.57
CA GLN A 328 44.83 0.74 28.08
C GLN A 328 46.12 0.46 28.89
N ASN A 329 47.22 0.11 28.21
CA ASN A 329 48.52 -0.16 28.86
C ASN A 329 49.62 0.89 28.54
N GLY A 330 49.29 2.03 27.91
CA GLY A 330 50.29 3.02 27.46
C GLY A 330 51.22 3.54 28.57
N ALA A 331 50.69 3.74 29.78
CA ALA A 331 51.48 4.18 30.94
C ALA A 331 52.51 3.13 31.39
N ALA A 332 52.16 1.85 31.32
CA ALA A 332 53.06 0.75 31.67
C ALA A 332 54.23 0.67 30.67
N TYR A 333 53.95 0.80 29.36
CA TYR A 333 55.01 0.77 28.34
C TYR A 333 55.93 1.98 28.44
N THR A 334 55.39 3.16 28.73
CA THR A 334 56.20 4.36 28.98
C THR A 334 57.11 4.19 30.20
N ALA A 335 56.61 3.58 31.28
CA ALA A 335 57.43 3.26 32.45
C ALA A 335 58.52 2.22 32.14
N THR A 336 58.22 1.21 31.31
CA THR A 336 59.25 0.22 30.89
C THR A 336 60.33 0.84 30.00
N PHE A 337 59.97 1.79 29.15
CA PHE A 337 60.94 2.52 28.32
C PHE A 337 61.86 3.40 29.17
N THR A 338 61.31 4.18 30.10
CA THR A 338 62.12 5.02 31.00
C THR A 338 63.06 4.20 31.88
N ALA A 339 62.60 3.06 32.40
CA ALA A 339 63.44 2.13 33.14
C ALA A 339 64.57 1.51 32.29
N ALA A 340 64.27 1.13 31.04
CA ALA A 340 65.25 0.60 30.10
C ALA A 340 66.33 1.65 29.76
N LEU A 341 65.92 2.90 29.50
CA LEU A 341 66.83 4.02 29.26
C LEU A 341 67.75 4.29 30.46
N GLN A 342 67.21 4.35 31.68
CA GLN A 342 68.01 4.55 32.89
C GLN A 342 69.03 3.42 33.08
N THR A 343 68.65 2.18 32.76
CA THR A 343 69.54 1.02 32.85
C THR A 343 70.68 1.10 31.82
N LEU A 344 70.37 1.57 30.60
CA LEU A 344 71.37 1.77 29.54
C LEU A 344 72.34 2.90 29.92
N ASP A 345 71.84 4.02 30.41
CA ASP A 345 72.65 5.19 30.81
C ASP A 345 73.60 4.84 31.97
N GLN A 346 73.10 4.14 32.99
CA GLN A 346 73.93 3.63 34.09
C GLN A 346 75.01 2.65 33.60
N ALA A 347 74.68 1.77 32.64
CA ALA A 347 75.64 0.83 32.07
C ALA A 347 76.71 1.53 31.23
N ILE A 348 76.38 2.61 30.53
CA ILE A 348 77.34 3.45 29.80
C ILE A 348 78.24 4.21 30.77
N ALA A 349 77.68 4.81 31.83
CA ALA A 349 78.43 5.53 32.84
C ALA A 349 79.41 4.62 33.63
N ALA A 350 79.07 3.34 33.78
CA ALA A 350 79.88 2.33 34.46
C ALA A 350 81.01 1.73 33.59
N LEU A 351 81.14 2.13 32.31
CA LEU A 351 82.19 1.63 31.43
C LEU A 351 83.60 1.92 32.01
N PRO A 352 84.51 0.94 32.03
CA PRO A 352 85.87 1.13 32.54
C PRO A 352 86.62 2.12 31.65
N LYS A 353 86.96 3.28 32.22
CA LYS A 353 87.78 4.30 31.55
C LYS A 353 89.17 3.73 31.26
N PRO A 354 89.78 4.05 30.11
CA PRO A 354 91.14 3.61 29.82
C PRO A 354 92.08 4.11 30.92
N PRO A 355 93.00 3.27 31.43
CA PRO A 355 93.90 3.67 32.49
C PRO A 355 94.77 4.86 32.07
N LEU A 356 94.96 5.82 32.99
CA LEU A 356 95.51 7.15 32.71
C LEU A 356 96.90 7.17 32.03
N TRP A 357 97.67 6.08 32.14
CA TRP A 357 98.96 5.95 31.48
C TRP A 357 98.87 5.81 29.94
N ILE A 358 97.75 5.31 29.42
CA ILE A 358 97.49 5.23 27.97
C ILE A 358 97.46 6.64 27.34
N ASN A 359 97.03 7.65 28.10
CA ASN A 359 97.00 9.04 27.65
C ASN A 359 98.39 9.69 27.54
N ARG A 360 99.45 9.05 28.06
CA ARG A 360 100.84 9.52 27.95
C ARG A 360 101.61 8.90 26.78
N LEU A 361 101.01 7.99 26.02
CA LEU A 361 101.64 7.35 24.87
C LEU A 361 101.60 8.24 23.60
N PRO A 362 102.64 8.22 22.75
CA PRO A 362 102.60 8.87 21.44
C PRO A 362 101.54 8.21 20.54
N LEU A 363 100.95 9.01 19.63
CA LEU A 363 99.76 8.71 18.83
C LEU A 363 99.64 7.28 18.25
N PRO A 364 100.67 6.67 17.63
CA PRO A 364 100.55 5.32 17.06
C PRO A 364 100.48 4.20 18.10
N LEU A 365 101.18 4.34 19.23
CA LEU A 365 101.14 3.36 20.34
C LEU A 365 99.90 3.55 21.21
N LYS A 366 99.42 4.80 21.32
CA LYS A 366 98.17 5.11 21.99
C LYS A 366 96.98 4.46 21.28
N THR A 367 96.92 4.51 19.96
CA THR A 367 95.87 3.85 19.17
C THR A 367 95.90 2.34 19.38
N ILE A 368 97.08 1.72 19.30
CA ILE A 368 97.26 0.26 19.51
C ILE A 368 96.84 -0.15 20.93
N ALA A 369 97.28 0.57 21.96
CA ALA A 369 96.96 0.27 23.36
C ALA A 369 95.46 0.45 23.67
N ILE A 370 94.81 1.48 23.09
CA ILE A 370 93.35 1.65 23.18
C ILE A 370 92.62 0.51 22.47
N SER A 371 93.07 0.10 21.28
CA SER A 371 92.47 -1.03 20.56
C SER A 371 92.65 -2.37 21.29
N ILE A 372 93.77 -2.60 21.97
CA ILE A 372 93.98 -3.83 22.76
C ILE A 372 93.13 -3.81 24.03
N PHE A 373 93.03 -2.66 24.72
CA PHE A 373 92.18 -2.48 25.90
C PHE A 373 90.69 -2.70 25.57
N THR A 374 90.23 -2.14 24.46
CA THR A 374 88.85 -2.34 23.96
C THR A 374 88.58 -3.78 23.54
N LEU A 375 89.54 -4.46 22.92
CA LEU A 375 89.36 -5.84 22.45
C LEU A 375 89.41 -6.87 23.60
N LEU A 376 90.24 -6.65 24.63
CA LEU A 376 90.43 -7.60 25.74
C LEU A 376 89.47 -7.41 26.91
N PHE A 377 89.14 -6.16 27.30
CA PHE A 377 88.37 -5.89 28.51
C PHE A 377 86.92 -5.48 28.25
N LEU A 378 86.63 -4.91 27.07
CA LEU A 378 85.31 -4.35 26.77
C LEU A 378 84.40 -5.27 25.95
N ARG A 379 84.87 -6.42 25.43
CA ARG A 379 84.07 -7.28 24.53
C ARG A 379 82.76 -7.80 25.16
N ARG A 380 82.79 -8.29 26.41
CA ARG A 380 81.58 -8.79 27.10
C ARG A 380 80.65 -7.66 27.52
N GLU A 381 81.20 -6.53 27.98
CA GLU A 381 80.40 -5.36 28.36
C GLU A 381 79.78 -4.68 27.14
N HIS A 382 80.49 -4.65 26.01
CA HIS A 382 79.99 -4.11 24.75
C HIS A 382 78.87 -4.99 24.17
N GLN A 383 78.98 -6.33 24.26
CA GLN A 383 77.87 -7.23 23.93
C GLN A 383 76.65 -6.99 24.82
N ARG A 384 76.85 -6.79 26.14
CA ARG A 384 75.77 -6.45 27.07
C ARG A 384 75.12 -5.10 26.74
N LEU A 385 75.91 -4.09 26.37
CA LEU A 385 75.40 -2.78 25.94
C LEU A 385 74.61 -2.85 24.63
N ILE A 386 75.04 -3.67 23.67
CA ILE A 386 74.28 -3.91 22.43
C ILE A 386 72.91 -4.54 22.73
N LEU A 387 72.86 -5.52 23.65
CA LEU A 387 71.60 -6.13 24.08
C LEU A 387 70.68 -5.15 24.81
N LEU A 388 71.23 -4.33 25.72
CA LEU A 388 70.47 -3.28 26.42
C LEU A 388 69.97 -2.20 25.45
N ARG A 389 70.78 -1.82 24.46
CA ARG A 389 70.37 -0.90 23.38
C ARG A 389 69.22 -1.49 22.57
N GLN A 390 69.33 -2.74 22.13
CA GLN A 390 68.24 -3.43 21.43
C GLN A 390 66.96 -3.52 22.28
N GLN A 391 67.11 -3.74 23.59
CA GLN A 391 65.99 -3.74 24.53
C GLN A 391 65.35 -2.35 24.65
N CYS A 392 66.14 -1.27 24.65
CA CYS A 392 65.62 0.11 24.64
C CYS A 392 64.89 0.42 23.32
N VAL A 393 65.46 0.05 22.17
CA VAL A 393 64.80 0.25 20.87
C VAL A 393 63.47 -0.49 20.83
N ARG A 394 63.44 -1.75 21.28
CA ARG A 394 62.19 -2.53 21.38
C ARG A 394 61.17 -1.91 22.34
N SER A 395 61.59 -1.30 23.44
CA SER A 395 60.65 -0.65 24.36
C SER A 395 60.10 0.66 23.80
N VAL A 396 60.86 1.41 22.98
CA VAL A 396 60.30 2.54 22.19
C VAL A 396 59.31 2.04 21.15
N GLU A 397 59.67 1.02 20.38
CA GLU A 397 58.77 0.40 19.38
C GLU A 397 57.45 -0.04 20.05
N GLN A 398 57.51 -0.68 21.22
CA GLN A 398 56.33 -1.07 21.99
C GLN A 398 55.53 0.12 22.54
N LYS A 399 56.20 1.17 23.04
CA LYS A 399 55.54 2.41 23.49
C LYS A 399 54.74 3.03 22.34
N VAL A 400 55.35 3.19 21.18
CA VAL A 400 54.74 3.79 19.99
C VAL A 400 53.63 2.91 19.41
N ALA A 401 53.82 1.59 19.39
CA ALA A 401 52.78 0.63 19.00
C ALA A 401 51.56 0.73 19.92
N ALA A 402 51.77 0.75 21.24
CA ALA A 402 50.69 0.86 22.22
C ALA A 402 49.90 2.18 22.09
N ALA A 403 50.57 3.29 21.78
CA ALA A 403 49.89 4.58 21.56
C ALA A 403 48.96 4.52 20.33
N LEU A 404 49.40 3.91 19.23
CA LEU A 404 48.54 3.75 18.05
C LEU A 404 47.44 2.70 18.28
N GLU A 405 47.72 1.61 19.00
CA GLU A 405 46.72 0.62 19.42
C GLU A 405 45.59 1.26 20.22
N GLU A 406 45.90 2.18 21.12
CA GLU A 406 44.90 2.88 21.92
C GLU A 406 44.00 3.73 21.03
N ILE A 407 44.57 4.49 20.10
CA ILE A 407 43.81 5.29 19.13
C ILE A 407 42.96 4.37 18.23
N ALA A 408 43.53 3.30 17.69
CA ALA A 408 42.82 2.33 16.86
C ALA A 408 41.67 1.67 17.62
N GLY A 409 41.90 1.28 18.87
CA GLY A 409 40.88 0.72 19.77
C GLY A 409 39.74 1.69 20.04
N GLN A 410 40.04 2.96 20.31
CA GLN A 410 39.03 4.01 20.46
C GLN A 410 38.20 4.21 19.19
N ARG A 411 38.83 4.20 18.00
CA ARG A 411 38.12 4.32 16.72
C ARG A 411 37.24 3.11 16.43
N LEU A 412 37.73 1.89 16.68
CA LEU A 412 36.95 0.66 16.53
C LEU A 412 35.80 0.55 17.53
N ALA A 413 36.01 1.00 18.77
CA ALA A 413 34.94 1.10 19.76
C ALA A 413 33.88 2.12 19.33
N GLY A 414 34.28 3.24 18.73
CA GLY A 414 33.37 4.22 18.12
C GLY A 414 32.59 3.65 16.94
N LEU A 415 33.24 2.86 16.07
CA LEU A 415 32.57 2.12 14.99
C LEU A 415 31.53 1.16 15.55
N CYS A 416 31.86 0.36 16.57
CA CYS A 416 30.90 -0.54 17.21
C CYS A 416 29.71 0.24 17.80
N GLN A 417 29.94 1.40 18.40
CA GLN A 417 28.88 2.26 18.91
C GLN A 417 27.94 2.73 17.79
N GLN A 418 28.47 3.18 16.65
CA GLN A 418 27.65 3.59 15.51
C GLN A 418 26.83 2.43 14.92
N LEU A 419 27.40 1.22 14.88
CA LEU A 419 26.67 0.03 14.45
C LEU A 419 25.54 -0.35 15.43
N LEU A 420 25.78 -0.21 16.74
CA LEU A 420 24.76 -0.40 17.77
C LEU A 420 23.63 0.65 17.65
N GLU A 421 23.97 1.91 17.39
CA GLU A 421 22.99 2.98 17.13
C GLU A 421 22.13 2.67 15.90
N ALA A 422 22.73 2.16 14.81
CA ALA A 422 22.00 1.73 13.62
C ALA A 422 21.05 0.55 13.90
N ILE A 423 21.45 -0.40 14.75
CA ILE A 423 20.59 -1.50 15.21
C ILE A 423 19.43 -0.97 16.04
N ALA A 424 19.66 -0.06 16.98
CA ALA A 424 18.61 0.53 17.81
C ALA A 424 17.56 1.28 16.95
N GLN A 425 18.01 2.05 15.95
CA GLN A 425 17.11 2.71 14.98
C GLN A 425 16.30 1.70 14.15
N ALA A 426 16.89 0.56 13.82
CA ALA A 426 16.20 -0.51 13.11
C ALA A 426 15.12 -1.17 13.99
N GLU A 427 15.39 -1.41 15.27
CA GLU A 427 14.40 -1.94 16.21
C GLU A 427 13.20 -0.98 16.36
N GLU A 428 13.45 0.33 16.47
CA GLU A 428 12.38 1.34 16.50
C GLU A 428 11.56 1.32 15.21
N SER A 429 12.22 1.20 14.06
CA SER A 429 11.58 1.09 12.76
C SER A 429 10.69 -0.17 12.68
N LEU A 430 11.16 -1.32 13.17
CA LEU A 430 10.38 -2.56 13.22
C LEU A 430 9.14 -2.39 14.12
N GLN A 431 9.28 -1.72 15.25
CA GLN A 431 8.15 -1.41 16.12
C GLN A 431 7.12 -0.52 15.42
N ARG A 432 7.58 0.47 14.64
CA ARG A 432 6.71 1.30 13.80
C ARG A 432 5.98 0.46 12.75
N LEU A 433 6.68 -0.47 12.08
CA LEU A 433 6.08 -1.37 11.10
C LEU A 433 4.98 -2.25 11.72
N GLU A 434 5.23 -2.84 12.89
CA GLU A 434 4.23 -3.61 13.64
C GLU A 434 2.97 -2.79 13.93
N ASN A 435 3.15 -1.53 14.35
CA ASN A 435 2.03 -0.61 14.61
C ASN A 435 1.25 -0.27 13.34
N ILE A 436 1.92 -0.13 12.20
CA ILE A 436 1.29 0.11 10.90
C ILE A 436 0.47 -1.12 10.49
N LEU A 437 1.04 -2.32 10.59
CA LEU A 437 0.36 -3.58 10.28
C LEU A 437 -0.89 -3.80 11.16
N ASP A 438 -0.83 -3.48 12.46
CA ASP A 438 -2.03 -3.57 13.31
C ASP A 438 -3.13 -2.59 12.88
N ARG A 439 -2.78 -1.39 12.41
CA ARG A 439 -3.76 -0.43 11.86
C ARG A 439 -4.37 -0.95 10.55
N VAL A 440 -3.55 -1.50 9.65
CA VAL A 440 -4.03 -2.11 8.40
C VAL A 440 -4.99 -3.26 8.72
N ARG A 441 -4.60 -4.18 9.60
CA ARG A 441 -5.45 -5.28 10.07
C ARG A 441 -6.82 -4.79 10.55
N LYS A 442 -6.85 -3.76 11.39
CA LYS A 442 -8.11 -3.19 11.92
C LYS A 442 -9.00 -2.62 10.81
N ARG A 443 -8.43 -1.96 9.81
CA ARG A 443 -9.18 -1.43 8.65
C ARG A 443 -9.76 -2.55 7.81
N LEU A 444 -8.93 -3.51 7.41
CA LEU A 444 -9.35 -4.65 6.61
C LEU A 444 -10.42 -5.51 7.32
N ALA A 445 -10.24 -5.77 8.62
CA ALA A 445 -11.23 -6.49 9.42
C ALA A 445 -12.56 -5.73 9.55
N ARG A 446 -12.52 -4.39 9.61
CA ARG A 446 -13.71 -3.55 9.61
C ARG A 446 -14.44 -3.62 8.26
N GLU A 447 -13.71 -3.52 7.16
CA GLU A 447 -14.27 -3.63 5.80
C GLU A 447 -15.00 -4.96 5.61
N TRP A 448 -14.39 -6.08 6.03
CA TRP A 448 -15.05 -7.38 6.02
C TRP A 448 -16.31 -7.43 6.91
N LYS A 449 -16.27 -6.83 8.10
CA LYS A 449 -17.39 -6.84 9.04
C LYS A 449 -18.59 -6.03 8.55
N GLU A 450 -18.33 -4.93 7.85
CA GLU A 450 -19.35 -4.05 7.27
C GLU A 450 -19.92 -4.59 5.95
N PHE A 451 -19.27 -5.60 5.35
CA PHE A 451 -19.74 -6.26 4.13
C PHE A 451 -20.81 -7.35 4.41
N PRO A 452 -21.83 -7.52 3.55
CA PRO A 452 -22.16 -6.68 2.39
C PRO A 452 -22.77 -5.32 2.80
N PRO A 453 -22.61 -4.28 1.96
CA PRO A 453 -23.17 -2.97 2.23
C PRO A 453 -24.71 -3.03 2.33
N ALA A 454 -25.29 -2.10 3.09
CA ALA A 454 -26.74 -1.97 3.19
C ALA A 454 -27.34 -1.69 1.80
N ALA A 455 -28.15 -2.63 1.31
CA ALA A 455 -28.77 -2.54 -0.01
C ALA A 455 -30.17 -1.91 0.07
N SER A 456 -30.54 -1.12 -0.93
CA SER A 456 -31.91 -0.62 -1.10
C SER A 456 -32.83 -1.77 -1.49
N ILE A 457 -34.10 -1.70 -1.09
CA ILE A 457 -35.14 -2.67 -1.50
C ILE A 457 -35.33 -2.66 -3.03
N PHE A 458 -35.04 -1.52 -3.69
CA PHE A 458 -35.13 -1.41 -5.14
C PHE A 458 -33.87 -1.87 -5.88
N ARG A 459 -32.75 -2.02 -5.16
CA ARG A 459 -31.50 -2.56 -5.68
C ARG A 459 -30.86 -3.50 -4.66
N PRO A 460 -31.46 -4.68 -4.40
CA PRO A 460 -30.89 -5.64 -3.47
C PRO A 460 -29.54 -6.18 -3.97
N SER A 461 -28.64 -6.44 -3.03
CA SER A 461 -27.39 -7.15 -3.31
C SER A 461 -27.66 -8.65 -3.49
N ALA A 462 -27.09 -9.25 -4.53
CA ALA A 462 -27.09 -10.69 -4.70
C ALA A 462 -26.17 -11.42 -3.71
N VAL A 463 -25.25 -10.70 -3.07
CA VAL A 463 -24.30 -11.23 -2.08
C VAL A 463 -24.78 -10.93 -0.67
N ASP A 464 -24.95 -11.99 0.12
CA ASP A 464 -25.15 -11.92 1.58
C ASP A 464 -23.90 -12.39 2.34
N LYS A 465 -23.98 -12.45 3.68
CA LYS A 465 -22.86 -12.93 4.51
C LYS A 465 -22.53 -14.41 4.27
N ALA A 466 -23.50 -15.23 3.88
CA ALA A 466 -23.26 -16.64 3.60
C ALA A 466 -22.48 -16.81 2.28
N VAL A 467 -22.90 -16.09 1.23
CA VAL A 467 -22.16 -16.04 -0.06
C VAL A 467 -20.73 -15.56 0.17
N ALA A 468 -20.55 -14.47 0.93
CA ALA A 468 -19.22 -13.93 1.22
C ALA A 468 -18.34 -14.97 1.95
N GLY A 469 -18.89 -15.64 2.96
CA GLY A 469 -18.19 -16.68 3.72
C GLY A 469 -17.82 -17.89 2.87
N TRP A 470 -18.75 -18.34 2.02
CA TRP A 470 -18.52 -19.42 1.06
C TRP A 470 -17.41 -19.06 0.07
N ALA A 471 -17.50 -17.90 -0.57
CA ALA A 471 -16.52 -17.43 -1.55
C ALA A 471 -15.12 -17.35 -0.93
N PHE A 472 -15.00 -16.75 0.26
CA PHE A 472 -13.74 -16.75 0.98
C PHE A 472 -13.19 -18.17 1.20
N SER A 473 -14.01 -19.09 1.68
CA SER A 473 -13.55 -20.45 1.99
C SER A 473 -13.19 -21.28 0.76
N HIS A 474 -13.86 -21.05 -0.37
CA HIS A 474 -13.71 -21.86 -1.58
C HIS A 474 -12.38 -21.62 -2.30
N TRP A 475 -11.95 -20.35 -2.37
CA TRP A 475 -10.68 -19.96 -3.02
C TRP A 475 -9.54 -19.67 -2.03
N ARG A 476 -9.73 -19.94 -0.72
CA ARG A 476 -8.69 -19.73 0.29
C ARG A 476 -7.47 -20.61 0.00
N GLN A 477 -6.30 -19.98 -0.11
CA GLN A 477 -5.02 -20.68 -0.22
C GLN A 477 -4.40 -20.92 1.17
N PRO A 478 -3.53 -21.94 1.33
CA PRO A 478 -2.79 -22.17 2.57
C PRO A 478 -1.88 -20.98 2.93
N ALA A 479 -1.78 -20.67 4.22
CA ALA A 479 -1.01 -19.51 4.73
C ALA A 479 0.47 -19.52 4.27
N GLU A 480 1.12 -20.68 4.23
CA GLU A 480 2.50 -20.82 3.75
C GLU A 480 2.68 -20.43 2.28
N LYS A 481 1.78 -20.86 1.40
CA LYS A 481 1.82 -20.52 -0.03
C LYS A 481 1.57 -19.03 -0.24
N VAL A 482 0.60 -18.50 0.52
CA VAL A 482 0.27 -17.08 0.51
C VAL A 482 1.45 -16.24 0.97
N ARG A 483 2.09 -16.62 2.09
CA ARG A 483 3.26 -15.94 2.62
C ARG A 483 4.40 -15.88 1.61
N THR A 484 4.76 -17.03 1.06
CA THR A 484 5.90 -17.14 0.14
C THR A 484 5.68 -16.27 -1.09
N SER A 485 4.49 -16.31 -1.68
CA SER A 485 4.17 -15.46 -2.83
C SER A 485 4.11 -13.97 -2.45
N LEU A 486 3.48 -13.62 -1.32
CA LEU A 486 3.37 -12.24 -0.85
C LEU A 486 4.73 -11.57 -0.58
N LEU A 487 5.67 -12.30 0.02
CA LEU A 487 7.01 -11.77 0.33
C LEU A 487 7.98 -11.87 -0.86
N SER A 488 7.99 -12.98 -1.58
CA SER A 488 8.95 -13.22 -2.67
C SER A 488 8.50 -12.62 -4.01
N ASP A 489 7.27 -12.88 -4.44
CA ASP A 489 6.81 -12.48 -5.77
C ASP A 489 6.31 -11.03 -5.77
N HIS A 490 5.56 -10.64 -4.74
CA HIS A 490 4.93 -9.32 -4.64
C HIS A 490 5.73 -8.30 -3.81
N GLY A 491 6.81 -8.73 -3.14
CA GLY A 491 7.69 -7.84 -2.38
C GLY A 491 6.96 -7.01 -1.33
N PHE A 492 6.00 -7.61 -0.60
CA PHE A 492 5.11 -6.88 0.31
C PHE A 492 5.85 -5.94 1.29
N LEU A 493 6.99 -6.39 1.84
CA LEU A 493 7.82 -5.64 2.78
C LEU A 493 9.07 -5.00 2.13
N ARG A 494 9.06 -4.81 0.81
CA ARG A 494 10.07 -3.98 0.14
C ARG A 494 9.91 -2.54 0.61
N GLU A 495 11.01 -1.93 1.02
CA GLU A 495 11.07 -0.55 1.57
C GLU A 495 10.18 -0.36 2.81
N TRP A 496 10.13 -1.38 3.68
CA TRP A 496 9.24 -1.41 4.85
C TRP A 496 9.44 -0.24 5.83
N ARG A 497 10.62 0.40 5.87
CA ARG A 497 10.88 1.56 6.72
C ARG A 497 10.11 2.82 6.31
N GLU A 498 9.82 2.96 5.02
CA GLU A 498 9.10 4.11 4.45
C GLU A 498 7.61 3.83 4.22
N ALA A 499 7.21 2.55 4.31
CA ALA A 499 5.86 2.11 4.03
C ALA A 499 4.81 2.82 4.92
N THR A 500 3.71 3.24 4.30
CA THR A 500 2.55 3.79 5.01
C THR A 500 1.45 2.76 5.19
N VAL A 501 0.47 3.07 6.06
CA VAL A 501 -0.74 2.26 6.24
C VAL A 501 -1.44 2.02 4.90
N ARG A 502 -1.54 3.06 4.06
CA ARG A 502 -2.24 2.97 2.77
C ARG A 502 -1.49 2.09 1.78
N ASP A 503 -0.15 2.13 1.78
CA ASP A 503 0.65 1.34 0.84
C ASP A 503 0.53 -0.15 1.13
N LEU A 504 0.69 -0.54 2.40
CA LEU A 504 0.55 -1.93 2.80
C LEU A 504 -0.89 -2.44 2.67
N GLU A 505 -1.89 -1.60 2.95
CA GLU A 505 -3.30 -1.90 2.73
C GLU A 505 -3.59 -2.18 1.25
N MET A 506 -3.13 -1.31 0.34
CA MET A 506 -3.28 -1.52 -1.11
C MET A 506 -2.55 -2.77 -1.60
N ARG A 507 -1.28 -2.98 -1.20
CA ARG A 507 -0.52 -4.19 -1.59
C ARG A 507 -1.24 -5.49 -1.20
N LEU A 508 -1.86 -5.53 -0.01
CA LEU A 508 -2.63 -6.70 0.44
C LEU A 508 -3.95 -6.87 -0.33
N LEU A 509 -4.65 -5.77 -0.62
CA LEU A 509 -5.89 -5.80 -1.39
C LEU A 509 -5.64 -6.21 -2.85
N ASP A 510 -4.56 -5.73 -3.47
CA ASP A 510 -4.18 -6.08 -4.83
C ASP A 510 -3.80 -7.57 -4.91
N PHE A 511 -2.94 -8.05 -4.01
CA PHE A 511 -2.60 -9.47 -3.91
C PHE A 511 -3.84 -10.35 -3.68
N GLY A 512 -4.70 -9.96 -2.73
CA GLY A 512 -5.93 -10.71 -2.48
C GLY A 512 -6.89 -10.67 -3.68
N GLY A 513 -6.95 -9.57 -4.42
CA GLY A 513 -7.74 -9.44 -5.63
C GLY A 513 -7.32 -10.44 -6.72
N GLU A 514 -6.02 -10.68 -6.86
CA GLU A 514 -5.48 -11.73 -7.74
C GLU A 514 -5.87 -13.14 -7.27
N VAL A 515 -5.76 -13.42 -5.96
CA VAL A 515 -6.16 -14.71 -5.38
C VAL A 515 -7.64 -15.03 -5.64
N TYR A 516 -8.51 -14.01 -5.59
CA TYR A 516 -9.95 -14.14 -5.79
C TYR A 516 -10.43 -13.74 -7.20
N GLN A 517 -9.54 -13.72 -8.20
CA GLN A 517 -9.88 -13.32 -9.56
C GLN A 517 -10.95 -14.21 -10.21
N SER A 518 -10.99 -15.51 -9.89
CA SER A 518 -12.00 -16.44 -10.41
C SER A 518 -13.45 -16.09 -10.03
N LEU A 519 -13.68 -15.19 -9.07
CA LEU A 519 -15.03 -14.69 -8.77
C LEU A 519 -15.66 -13.93 -9.94
N TRP A 520 -14.85 -13.40 -10.86
CA TRP A 520 -15.31 -12.75 -12.09
C TRP A 520 -15.81 -13.75 -13.15
N GLU A 521 -15.68 -15.05 -12.92
CA GLU A 521 -16.24 -16.07 -13.81
C GLU A 521 -17.67 -16.47 -13.41
N LEU A 522 -18.12 -16.03 -12.22
CA LEU A 522 -19.42 -16.40 -11.66
C LEU A 522 -20.51 -15.42 -12.12
N GLY A 523 -21.69 -15.95 -12.39
CA GLY A 523 -22.92 -15.17 -12.58
C GLY A 523 -23.85 -15.20 -11.37
N LEU A 524 -24.98 -14.50 -11.49
CA LEU A 524 -26.07 -14.54 -10.51
C LEU A 524 -26.53 -15.97 -10.23
N ASP A 525 -26.73 -16.78 -11.27
CA ASP A 525 -27.24 -18.14 -11.11
C ASP A 525 -26.25 -19.06 -10.35
N ASP A 526 -24.94 -18.73 -10.34
CA ASP A 526 -23.94 -19.47 -9.55
C ASP A 526 -23.92 -19.07 -8.07
N ILE A 527 -24.13 -17.77 -7.78
CA ILE A 527 -24.02 -17.24 -6.41
C ILE A 527 -25.30 -17.35 -5.59
N LEU A 528 -26.47 -17.26 -6.24
CA LEU A 528 -27.77 -17.28 -5.56
C LEU A 528 -28.03 -18.57 -4.77
N PRO A 529 -27.62 -19.77 -5.23
CA PRO A 529 -27.72 -21.00 -4.44
C PRO A 529 -26.93 -21.00 -3.11
N GLN A 530 -25.92 -20.13 -2.99
CA GLN A 530 -25.05 -20.04 -1.80
C GLN A 530 -25.58 -19.07 -0.73
N ARG A 531 -26.67 -18.36 -1.01
CA ARG A 531 -27.32 -17.46 -0.06
C ARG A 531 -27.87 -18.20 1.15
N SER A 532 -27.95 -17.49 2.28
CA SER A 532 -28.56 -18.03 3.50
C SER A 532 -30.05 -18.28 3.32
N ASP A 533 -30.72 -17.37 2.59
CA ASP A 533 -32.10 -17.54 2.16
C ASP A 533 -32.09 -18.06 0.72
N LYS A 534 -32.44 -19.34 0.59
CA LYS A 534 -32.44 -20.07 -0.69
C LYS A 534 -33.76 -19.94 -1.42
N ASP A 535 -34.71 -19.19 -0.87
CA ASP A 535 -36.02 -19.02 -1.47
C ASP A 535 -35.97 -18.02 -2.63
N ALA A 536 -35.75 -18.57 -3.83
CA ALA A 536 -35.81 -17.79 -5.07
C ALA A 536 -37.20 -17.18 -5.31
N GLU A 537 -38.27 -17.78 -4.79
CA GLU A 537 -39.65 -17.27 -4.90
C GLU A 537 -39.85 -16.04 -4.02
N ALA A 538 -39.32 -16.04 -2.80
CA ALA A 538 -39.32 -14.85 -1.94
C ALA A 538 -38.54 -13.69 -2.58
N LEU A 539 -37.36 -13.97 -3.14
CA LEU A 539 -36.52 -12.94 -3.74
C LEU A 539 -37.15 -12.34 -5.01
N ILE A 540 -37.70 -13.17 -5.90
CA ILE A 540 -38.39 -12.66 -7.09
C ILE A 540 -39.67 -11.92 -6.73
N THR A 541 -40.36 -12.32 -5.65
CA THR A 541 -41.54 -11.60 -5.14
C THR A 541 -41.19 -10.19 -4.68
N ILE A 542 -40.09 -10.03 -3.94
CA ILE A 542 -39.59 -8.71 -3.51
C ILE A 542 -39.24 -7.84 -4.73
N LEU A 543 -38.55 -8.41 -5.71
CA LEU A 543 -38.20 -7.71 -6.95
C LEU A 543 -39.47 -7.27 -7.71
N ALA A 544 -40.42 -8.17 -7.89
CA ALA A 544 -41.69 -7.92 -8.59
C ALA A 544 -42.56 -6.86 -7.89
N GLN A 545 -42.59 -6.86 -6.55
CA GLN A 545 -43.28 -5.84 -5.74
C GLN A 545 -42.59 -4.48 -5.84
N GLY A 546 -41.25 -4.45 -5.78
CA GLY A 546 -40.52 -3.20 -5.96
C GLY A 546 -40.64 -2.65 -7.39
N ALA A 547 -40.91 -3.49 -8.39
CA ALA A 547 -41.06 -3.07 -9.80
C ALA A 547 -42.46 -2.49 -10.11
N VAL A 548 -43.36 -2.36 -9.14
CA VAL A 548 -44.67 -1.72 -9.33
C VAL A 548 -44.51 -0.28 -9.87
N PRO A 549 -45.20 0.10 -10.98
CA PRO A 549 -45.04 1.41 -11.61
C PRO A 549 -45.29 2.59 -10.67
N LEU A 550 -44.56 3.69 -10.88
CA LEU A 550 -44.69 4.93 -10.13
C LEU A 550 -45.79 5.84 -10.70
N LEU A 551 -47.05 5.48 -10.42
CA LEU A 551 -48.25 6.19 -10.87
C LEU A 551 -49.33 6.25 -9.79
N ARG A 552 -50.01 7.39 -9.70
CA ARG A 552 -51.33 7.55 -9.05
C ARG A 552 -52.41 8.02 -10.03
N PRO A 553 -53.71 7.80 -9.70
CA PRO A 553 -54.16 6.80 -8.76
C PRO A 553 -54.12 5.46 -9.49
N ASN A 554 -54.47 4.36 -8.82
CA ASN A 554 -54.61 3.09 -9.51
C ASN A 554 -55.70 3.20 -10.59
N PHE A 555 -55.30 3.31 -11.86
CA PHE A 555 -56.20 3.57 -12.99
C PHE A 555 -57.24 2.47 -13.21
N ASP A 556 -56.99 1.24 -12.72
CA ASP A 556 -57.96 0.14 -12.75
C ASP A 556 -59.12 0.34 -11.77
N ARG A 557 -58.91 1.11 -10.69
CA ARG A 557 -59.96 1.37 -9.67
C ARG A 557 -60.91 2.51 -10.05
N ILE A 558 -60.51 3.38 -10.98
CA ILE A 558 -61.23 4.64 -11.29
C ILE A 558 -62.32 4.42 -12.36
N GLY A 559 -62.35 3.27 -13.03
CA GLY A 559 -63.43 2.94 -13.97
C GLY A 559 -63.47 3.85 -15.21
N GLY A 560 -62.32 4.34 -15.66
CA GLY A 560 -62.21 5.17 -16.87
C GLY A 560 -62.26 4.34 -18.15
N SER A 561 -62.99 4.82 -19.15
CA SER A 561 -63.26 4.20 -20.46
C SER A 561 -62.05 4.07 -21.41
N SER A 562 -60.81 4.13 -20.91
CA SER A 562 -59.60 3.97 -21.73
C SER A 562 -58.84 2.70 -21.36
N ALA A 563 -58.50 1.89 -22.38
CA ALA A 563 -57.82 0.62 -22.23
C ALA A 563 -56.32 0.82 -21.93
N SER A 564 -56.00 1.31 -20.73
CA SER A 564 -54.64 1.22 -20.21
C SER A 564 -54.34 -0.25 -19.89
N TYR A 565 -53.11 -0.69 -20.13
CA TYR A 565 -52.69 -2.07 -19.87
C TYR A 565 -51.30 -2.11 -19.26
N GLN A 566 -50.96 -3.22 -18.60
CA GLN A 566 -49.67 -3.41 -17.96
C GLN A 566 -48.85 -4.48 -18.67
N THR A 567 -47.58 -4.20 -18.92
CA THR A 567 -46.58 -5.19 -19.33
C THR A 567 -45.62 -5.46 -18.18
N ARG A 568 -45.12 -6.69 -18.12
CA ARG A 568 -44.21 -7.17 -17.07
C ARG A 568 -43.06 -7.91 -17.72
N HIS A 569 -41.84 -7.51 -17.40
CA HIS A 569 -40.63 -7.98 -18.06
C HIS A 569 -39.59 -8.43 -17.03
N LEU A 570 -39.12 -9.67 -17.15
CA LEU A 570 -37.93 -10.16 -16.46
C LEU A 570 -36.76 -10.08 -17.44
N LEU A 571 -35.73 -9.32 -17.09
CA LEU A 571 -34.49 -9.26 -17.84
C LEU A 571 -33.44 -10.05 -17.08
N CYS A 572 -32.80 -11.01 -17.75
CA CYS A 572 -31.76 -11.85 -17.18
C CYS A 572 -30.79 -12.33 -18.28
N ALA A 573 -29.63 -12.83 -17.89
CA ALA A 573 -28.60 -13.29 -18.83
C ALA A 573 -29.14 -14.29 -19.85
N ASP A 574 -29.70 -15.40 -19.36
CA ASP A 574 -30.37 -16.42 -20.13
C ASP A 574 -31.71 -16.82 -19.46
N PRO A 575 -32.86 -16.48 -20.07
CA PRO A 575 -34.17 -16.89 -19.60
C PRO A 575 -34.36 -18.40 -19.44
N GLN A 576 -33.64 -19.24 -20.18
CA GLN A 576 -33.78 -20.70 -20.08
C GLN A 576 -33.06 -21.29 -18.88
N ALA A 577 -31.90 -20.72 -18.53
CA ALA A 577 -31.07 -21.19 -17.41
C ALA A 577 -31.38 -20.49 -16.08
N SER A 578 -32.01 -19.30 -16.11
CA SER A 578 -32.21 -18.49 -14.91
C SER A 578 -33.08 -19.17 -13.85
N ILE A 579 -32.65 -19.09 -12.59
CA ILE A 579 -33.39 -19.64 -11.45
C ILE A 579 -34.76 -18.97 -11.22
N PHE A 580 -34.99 -17.77 -11.77
CA PHE A 580 -36.23 -17.02 -11.57
C PHE A 580 -37.35 -17.40 -12.54
N THR A 581 -37.01 -17.92 -13.73
CA THR A 581 -37.98 -18.24 -14.78
C THR A 581 -39.04 -19.26 -14.36
N PRO A 582 -38.71 -20.37 -13.66
CA PRO A 582 -39.70 -21.36 -13.22
C PRO A 582 -40.76 -20.78 -12.28
N SER A 583 -40.35 -19.96 -11.31
CA SER A 583 -41.23 -19.34 -10.30
C SER A 583 -42.20 -18.34 -10.94
N LEU A 584 -41.73 -17.54 -11.90
CA LEU A 584 -42.59 -16.60 -12.62
C LEU A 584 -43.63 -17.28 -13.53
N ARG A 585 -43.33 -18.49 -14.04
CA ARG A 585 -44.26 -19.27 -14.87
C ARG A 585 -45.36 -19.96 -14.06
N LYS A 586 -45.12 -20.30 -12.79
CA LYS A 586 -46.07 -21.03 -11.94
C LYS A 586 -47.12 -20.13 -11.28
N ASP A 587 -46.69 -19.01 -10.69
CA ASP A 587 -47.57 -18.22 -9.80
C ASP A 587 -47.90 -16.80 -10.30
N LEU A 588 -47.21 -16.29 -11.32
CA LEU A 588 -47.30 -14.88 -11.74
C LEU A 588 -47.61 -14.68 -13.23
N GLY A 589 -48.10 -15.72 -13.91
CA GLY A 589 -48.34 -15.81 -15.35
C GLY A 589 -48.77 -14.48 -15.98
N GLU A 590 -47.81 -13.83 -16.66
CA GLU A 590 -47.91 -12.53 -17.38
C GLU A 590 -46.52 -11.92 -17.62
N TRP A 591 -45.44 -12.45 -17.01
CA TRP A 591 -44.08 -11.96 -17.22
C TRP A 591 -43.47 -12.46 -18.53
N GLN A 592 -42.97 -11.53 -19.34
CA GLN A 592 -42.18 -11.79 -20.53
C GLN A 592 -40.69 -11.81 -20.16
N SER A 593 -39.95 -12.83 -20.57
CA SER A 593 -38.52 -12.90 -20.32
C SER A 593 -37.73 -12.33 -21.49
N VAL A 594 -36.74 -11.50 -21.17
CA VAL A 594 -35.86 -10.83 -22.14
C VAL A 594 -34.42 -11.18 -21.80
N ALA A 595 -33.70 -11.73 -22.78
CA ALA A 595 -32.29 -12.08 -22.62
C ALA A 595 -31.41 -10.82 -22.72
N THR A 596 -30.57 -10.58 -21.71
CA THR A 596 -29.62 -9.45 -21.69
C THR A 596 -28.20 -9.86 -22.05
N GLY A 597 -27.85 -11.13 -21.82
CA GLY A 597 -26.46 -11.61 -21.88
C GLY A 597 -25.57 -11.15 -20.71
N ASP A 598 -26.10 -10.37 -19.77
CA ASP A 598 -25.36 -9.90 -18.60
C ASP A 598 -25.57 -10.85 -17.40
N ALA A 599 -24.53 -11.58 -17.04
CA ALA A 599 -24.51 -12.56 -15.96
C ALA A 599 -24.63 -11.94 -14.55
N TYR A 600 -24.38 -10.64 -14.41
CA TYR A 600 -24.32 -9.96 -13.11
C TYR A 600 -25.63 -9.28 -12.71
N LEU A 601 -26.61 -9.27 -13.60
CA LEU A 601 -27.81 -8.46 -13.47
C LEU A 601 -29.09 -9.24 -13.76
N ALA A 602 -30.05 -9.12 -12.85
CA ALA A 602 -31.43 -9.51 -13.10
C ALA A 602 -32.35 -8.33 -12.76
N LEU A 603 -33.24 -7.96 -13.69
CA LEU A 603 -34.18 -6.86 -13.50
C LEU A 603 -35.61 -7.33 -13.62
N CYS A 604 -36.45 -6.89 -12.69
CA CYS A 604 -37.89 -6.90 -12.87
C CYS A 604 -38.33 -5.51 -13.29
N CYS A 605 -39.02 -5.40 -14.43
CA CYS A 605 -39.55 -4.15 -14.94
C CYS A 605 -41.06 -4.29 -15.17
N ARG A 606 -41.83 -3.29 -14.76
CA ARG A 606 -43.26 -3.19 -15.11
C ARG A 606 -43.54 -1.83 -15.67
N VAL A 607 -44.39 -1.81 -16.70
CA VAL A 607 -44.79 -0.58 -17.38
C VAL A 607 -46.29 -0.59 -17.56
N ARG A 608 -46.95 0.48 -17.14
CA ARG A 608 -48.35 0.76 -17.45
C ARG A 608 -48.41 1.68 -18.65
N HIS A 609 -49.12 1.28 -19.70
CA HIS A 609 -49.19 1.99 -20.97
C HIS A 609 -50.55 2.64 -21.20
N MET A 610 -50.60 3.51 -22.22
CA MET A 610 -51.83 4.09 -22.78
C MET A 610 -52.65 4.87 -21.77
N ILE A 611 -51.99 5.62 -20.89
CA ILE A 611 -52.67 6.49 -19.92
C ILE A 611 -52.90 7.86 -20.59
N PRO A 612 -54.14 8.34 -20.74
CA PRO A 612 -54.40 9.64 -21.33
C PRO A 612 -53.78 10.76 -20.48
N LEU A 613 -53.04 11.69 -21.10
CA LEU A 613 -52.46 12.85 -20.39
C LEU A 613 -53.52 13.73 -19.70
N ALA A 614 -54.76 13.73 -20.20
CA ALA A 614 -55.89 14.37 -19.53
C ALA A 614 -56.17 13.82 -18.12
N ALA A 615 -55.91 12.53 -17.86
CA ALA A 615 -56.08 11.94 -16.54
C ALA A 615 -55.10 12.52 -15.50
N LEU A 616 -53.97 13.07 -15.97
CA LEU A 616 -53.01 13.76 -15.12
C LEU A 616 -53.56 15.09 -14.58
N HIS A 617 -54.53 15.72 -15.27
CA HIS A 617 -55.22 16.91 -14.76
C HIS A 617 -56.13 16.58 -13.57
N GLU A 618 -56.84 15.45 -13.61
CA GLU A 618 -57.67 14.99 -12.48
C GLU A 618 -56.81 14.64 -11.26
N LEU A 619 -55.62 14.10 -11.50
CA LEU A 619 -54.61 13.82 -10.48
C LEU A 619 -54.10 15.07 -9.77
N LEU A 620 -53.70 16.08 -10.54
CA LEU A 620 -53.24 17.35 -9.99
C LEU A 620 -54.37 18.13 -9.29
N GLN A 621 -55.63 17.91 -9.68
CA GLN A 621 -56.80 18.45 -8.98
C GLN A 621 -57.13 17.70 -7.68
N ALA A 622 -56.96 16.38 -7.62
CA ALA A 622 -57.18 15.55 -6.42
C ALA A 622 -56.13 15.78 -5.32
N ILE A 623 -54.95 16.32 -5.66
CA ILE A 623 -53.91 16.77 -4.72
C ILE A 623 -54.34 18.06 -3.97
N ARG A 624 -55.42 18.73 -4.38
CA ARG A 624 -56.07 19.71 -3.51
C ARG A 624 -56.74 18.94 -2.36
N PRO A 625 -56.32 19.10 -1.09
CA PRO A 625 -57.23 18.75 -0.01
C PRO A 625 -58.50 19.57 -0.24
N ALA A 626 -59.66 18.90 -0.16
CA ALA A 626 -60.92 19.62 -0.02
C ALA A 626 -60.72 20.64 1.11
N ALA A 627 -60.93 21.92 0.77
CA ALA A 627 -60.73 23.05 1.67
C ALA A 627 -61.57 22.90 2.94
#